data_AF-A0A352JRM4-F1
#
_entry.id   AF-A0A352JRM4-F1
#
_cell.length_a   1.000
_cell.length_b   1.000
_cell.length_c   1.000
_cell.angle_alpha   90.00
_cell.angle_beta   90.00
_cell.angle_gamma   90.00
#
_symmetry.space_group_name_H-M   'P 1'
#
loop_
_entity.id
_entity.type
_entity.pdbx_description
1 polymer ?
#
loop_
_entity_poly.entity_id
_entity_poly.type
_entity_poly.pdbx_seq_one_letter_code
_entity_poly.pdbx_strand_id
1 'polypeptide(L)'
;MNYLGRLKIIRSFKMNMPRLYALLISIIGSIIIILGCSDKGVDNKPYVNPYVPNFQFNNYNIATDLDWSQRWYTAGFPVDEYNSYAHDDRGIPVSIYNNQYYYHPFLIAAYGIGCLISYRQTNDSSYLDRAYVFANKLTQLGNRFHGGIYMPYMLSASIHGSGDVLMTPWYSGFTQGYALSLYSRFYELFGDSRMKALADSVFTTFMYTDSSSNAWTCMIDSAGYYWIEEYPFHPPEHVFNGFMVGINGLDDYYLITHNVECSELMMGGLTTIAHYFDEWRNPGGISYYCLRHHHIPDLSYHLLVINLLRHMTQISGDSTFSIDADTLYSDYH
;
A
#
# COMPACT_ATOMS: atom_id res chain seq x y z
N MET A 1 -48.55 -3.81 27.41
CA MET A 1 -48.06 -2.79 26.45
C MET A 1 -46.55 -2.74 26.61
N ASN A 2 -45.83 -3.53 25.81
CA ASN A 2 -44.39 -3.73 25.96
C ASN A 2 -43.63 -2.91 24.92
N TYR A 3 -42.69 -2.10 25.41
CA TYR A 3 -41.64 -1.42 24.67
C TYR A 3 -40.59 -2.43 24.23
N LEU A 4 -40.44 -2.67 22.92
CA LEU A 4 -39.26 -3.28 22.30
C LEU A 4 -39.00 -2.56 20.98
N GLY A 5 -38.16 -1.53 21.05
CA GLY A 5 -37.63 -0.79 19.91
C GLY A 5 -36.66 -1.68 19.13
N ARG A 6 -36.90 -1.78 17.82
CA ARG A 6 -36.18 -2.62 16.87
C ARG A 6 -34.72 -2.16 16.72
N LEU A 7 -33.77 -3.01 17.14
CA LEU A 7 -32.44 -3.03 16.53
C LEU A 7 -32.60 -3.36 15.04
N LYS A 8 -32.32 -2.40 14.17
CA LYS A 8 -32.06 -2.68 12.75
C LYS A 8 -30.64 -3.23 12.64
N ILE A 9 -30.56 -4.53 12.39
CA ILE A 9 -29.34 -5.21 11.92
C ILE A 9 -28.90 -4.50 10.64
N ILE A 10 -27.75 -3.80 10.70
CA ILE A 10 -27.05 -3.28 9.53
C ILE A 10 -26.59 -4.51 8.74
N ARG A 11 -27.24 -4.78 7.61
CA ARG A 11 -26.75 -5.78 6.64
C ARG A 11 -25.41 -5.27 6.13
N SER A 12 -24.36 -6.07 6.31
CA SER A 12 -23.05 -5.80 5.72
C SER A 12 -23.20 -5.59 4.22
N PHE A 13 -22.80 -4.42 3.75
CA PHE A 13 -22.72 -4.12 2.33
C PHE A 13 -21.52 -4.90 1.79
N LYS A 14 -21.72 -6.15 1.37
CA LYS A 14 -20.72 -6.89 0.58
C LYS A 14 -20.63 -6.21 -0.78
N MET A 15 -19.75 -5.23 -0.89
CA MET A 15 -19.39 -4.63 -2.16
C MET A 15 -18.61 -5.68 -2.97
N ASN A 16 -19.07 -6.02 -4.17
CA ASN A 16 -18.38 -6.97 -5.05
C ASN A 16 -17.01 -6.39 -5.47
N MET A 17 -15.93 -7.02 -4.98
CA MET A 17 -14.51 -6.68 -5.14
C MET A 17 -13.96 -6.46 -6.57
N PRO A 18 -14.50 -6.99 -7.68
CA PRO A 18 -14.05 -6.56 -9.02
C PRO A 18 -14.25 -5.05 -9.24
N ARG A 19 -15.15 -4.39 -8.50
CA ARG A 19 -15.27 -2.93 -8.51
C ARG A 19 -14.15 -2.24 -7.73
N LEU A 20 -13.60 -2.84 -6.67
CA LEU A 20 -12.51 -2.23 -5.89
C LEU A 20 -11.20 -2.15 -6.71
N TYR A 21 -10.96 -3.14 -7.60
CA TYR A 21 -9.88 -3.07 -8.58
C TYR A 21 -10.14 -1.98 -9.62
N ALA A 22 -11.35 -1.87 -10.17
CA ALA A 22 -11.72 -0.75 -11.06
C ALA A 22 -11.61 0.63 -10.36
N LEU A 23 -11.72 0.67 -9.03
CA LEU A 23 -11.62 1.87 -8.19
C LEU A 23 -10.18 2.33 -7.95
N LEU A 24 -9.24 1.41 -7.71
CA LEU A 24 -7.81 1.76 -7.70
C LEU A 24 -7.35 2.23 -9.09
N ILE A 25 -8.04 1.77 -10.14
CA ILE A 25 -7.80 2.13 -11.54
C ILE A 25 -8.34 3.54 -11.89
N SER A 26 -9.38 4.05 -11.22
CA SER A 26 -9.88 5.43 -11.46
C SER A 26 -9.01 6.52 -10.83
N ILE A 27 -8.23 6.21 -9.78
CA ILE A 27 -7.35 7.17 -9.10
C ILE A 27 -6.09 7.50 -9.92
N ILE A 28 -5.70 6.63 -10.87
CA ILE A 28 -4.58 6.87 -11.81
C ILE A 28 -4.96 7.92 -12.89
N GLY A 29 -6.25 8.29 -12.98
CA GLY A 29 -6.80 9.18 -14.00
C GLY A 29 -6.50 10.67 -13.79
N SER A 30 -5.24 11.07 -13.57
CA SER A 30 -4.75 12.47 -13.70
C SER A 30 -3.21 12.56 -13.70
N ILE A 31 -2.49 11.62 -14.34
CA ILE A 31 -1.03 11.73 -14.48
C ILE A 31 -0.69 12.40 -15.80
N ILE A 32 -0.25 13.66 -15.74
CA ILE A 32 0.44 14.33 -16.84
C ILE A 32 1.93 13.94 -16.76
N ILE A 33 2.43 13.31 -17.83
CA ILE A 33 3.80 12.75 -17.87
C ILE A 33 4.77 13.81 -18.38
N ILE A 34 5.88 14.03 -17.65
CA ILE A 34 6.92 15.01 -18.02
C ILE A 34 8.29 14.32 -18.12
N LEU A 35 9.10 14.74 -19.10
CA LEU A 35 10.37 14.12 -19.48
C LEU A 35 11.47 14.25 -18.42
N GLY A 36 12.24 13.18 -18.23
CA GLY A 36 13.55 13.20 -17.56
C GLY A 36 14.30 11.89 -17.78
N CYS A 37 15.53 11.96 -18.31
CA CYS A 37 16.46 10.82 -18.28
C CYS A 37 17.26 10.90 -16.97
N SER A 38 17.36 9.79 -16.24
CA SER A 38 18.33 9.68 -15.15
C SER A 38 19.05 8.33 -15.15
N ASP A 39 20.32 8.38 -14.75
CA ASP A 39 21.22 7.25 -14.62
C ASP A 39 20.86 6.38 -13.41
N LYS A 40 21.09 5.07 -13.54
CA LYS A 40 20.93 4.10 -12.45
C LYS A 40 21.95 4.37 -11.35
N GLY A 41 21.56 5.16 -10.35
CA GLY A 41 22.37 5.37 -9.15
C GLY A 41 22.47 4.08 -8.32
N VAL A 42 23.70 3.64 -8.02
CA VAL A 42 23.98 2.66 -6.97
C VAL A 42 24.68 3.45 -5.86
N ASP A 43 24.02 3.68 -4.73
CA ASP A 43 24.65 4.33 -3.58
C ASP A 43 25.35 3.26 -2.73
N ASN A 44 26.70 3.28 -2.74
CA ASN A 44 27.57 2.33 -2.04
C ASN A 44 27.86 2.75 -0.59
N LYS A 45 26.90 3.36 0.11
CA LYS A 45 27.08 3.65 1.55
C LYS A 45 27.01 2.35 2.35
N PRO A 46 27.93 2.13 3.31
CA PRO A 46 27.92 0.92 4.14
C PRO A 46 26.63 0.81 4.94
N TYR A 47 26.06 -0.40 4.97
CA TYR A 47 24.92 -0.78 5.79
C TYR A 47 25.18 -0.42 7.26
N VAL A 48 24.41 0.52 7.80
CA VAL A 48 24.33 0.79 9.23
C VAL A 48 23.16 -0.03 9.76
N ASN A 49 23.39 -0.79 10.83
CA ASN A 49 22.40 -1.61 11.53
C ASN A 49 21.05 -0.88 11.62
N PRO A 50 19.91 -1.45 11.19
CA PRO A 50 18.64 -0.73 11.21
C PRO A 50 18.28 -0.40 12.65
N TYR A 51 18.46 0.86 13.00
CA TYR A 51 17.90 1.44 14.20
C TYR A 51 16.44 1.73 13.88
N VAL A 52 15.50 1.19 14.67
CA VAL A 52 14.11 1.67 14.61
C VAL A 52 14.17 3.17 14.89
N PRO A 53 13.75 4.01 13.93
CA PRO A 53 13.91 5.44 14.11
C PRO A 53 13.03 5.92 15.27
N ASN A 54 13.43 6.97 15.98
CA ASN A 54 12.68 7.45 17.13
C ASN A 54 11.45 8.25 16.66
N PHE A 55 10.25 7.70 16.86
CA PHE A 55 8.97 8.32 16.52
C PHE A 55 7.94 8.14 17.63
N GLN A 56 6.89 8.96 17.61
CA GLN A 56 5.76 8.83 18.51
C GLN A 56 4.92 7.61 18.16
N PHE A 57 4.57 6.81 19.17
CA PHE A 57 3.56 5.78 19.03
C PHE A 57 2.76 5.57 20.32
N ASN A 58 1.49 5.20 20.17
CA ASN A 58 0.63 4.65 21.21
C ASN A 58 0.74 3.12 21.21
N ASN A 59 0.46 2.50 22.36
CA ASN A 59 0.39 1.05 22.43
C ASN A 59 -0.95 0.56 21.88
N TYR A 60 -0.90 -0.16 20.76
CA TYR A 60 -2.05 -0.86 20.18
C TYR A 60 -1.93 -2.36 20.41
N ASN A 61 -3.07 -3.05 20.52
CA ASN A 61 -3.09 -4.51 20.57
C ASN A 61 -3.05 -5.08 19.15
N ILE A 62 -1.86 -5.05 18.54
CA ILE A 62 -1.67 -5.49 17.16
C ILE A 62 -2.10 -6.96 17.02
N ALA A 63 -3.00 -7.23 16.08
CA ALA A 63 -3.51 -8.57 15.82
C ALA A 63 -2.37 -9.52 15.40
N THR A 64 -2.30 -10.70 16.00
CA THR A 64 -1.22 -11.67 15.77
C THR A 64 -1.64 -12.86 14.91
N ASP A 65 -2.94 -13.02 14.66
CA ASP A 65 -3.53 -14.26 14.13
C ASP A 65 -4.70 -14.00 13.17
N LEU A 66 -4.56 -13.01 12.28
CA LEU A 66 -5.57 -12.76 11.24
C LEU A 66 -5.55 -13.83 10.14
N ASP A 67 -6.71 -14.46 9.93
CA ASP A 67 -6.93 -15.35 8.79
C ASP A 67 -6.84 -14.61 7.45
N TRP A 68 -6.55 -15.32 6.37
CA TRP A 68 -6.49 -14.73 5.02
C TRP A 68 -7.76 -13.98 4.58
N SER A 69 -8.94 -14.37 5.08
CA SER A 69 -10.22 -13.69 4.80
C SER A 69 -10.42 -12.42 5.62
N GLN A 70 -9.61 -12.24 6.66
CA GLN A 70 -9.62 -11.12 7.58
C GLN A 70 -8.59 -10.04 7.22
N ARG A 71 -7.55 -10.39 6.45
CA ARG A 71 -6.53 -9.44 5.97
C ARG A 71 -7.05 -8.58 4.82
N TRP A 72 -6.37 -7.48 4.51
CA TRP A 72 -6.81 -6.54 3.48
C TRP A 72 -7.04 -7.18 2.09
N TYR A 73 -6.08 -7.98 1.61
CA TYR A 73 -6.18 -8.61 0.28
C TYR A 73 -6.91 -9.96 0.36
N THR A 74 -8.19 -9.98 -0.02
CA THR A 74 -9.06 -11.18 0.11
C THR A 74 -9.59 -11.73 -1.21
N ALA A 75 -9.53 -10.98 -2.31
CA ALA A 75 -10.08 -11.40 -3.60
C ALA A 75 -8.98 -11.83 -4.57
N GLY A 76 -9.14 -13.01 -5.15
CA GLY A 76 -8.31 -13.51 -6.25
C GLY A 76 -8.76 -12.97 -7.60
N PHE A 77 -7.97 -13.21 -8.64
CA PHE A 77 -8.34 -12.93 -10.03
C PHE A 77 -8.94 -14.16 -10.72
N PRO A 78 -10.04 -14.04 -11.49
CA PRO A 78 -10.35 -15.00 -12.52
C PRO A 78 -9.30 -14.96 -13.64
N VAL A 79 -9.07 -16.08 -14.34
CA VAL A 79 -8.08 -16.22 -15.44
C VAL A 79 -8.23 -15.17 -16.56
N ASP A 80 -9.42 -14.58 -16.71
CA ASP A 80 -9.83 -13.81 -17.89
C ASP A 80 -9.77 -12.27 -17.74
N GLU A 81 -9.46 -11.73 -16.56
CA GLU A 81 -9.44 -10.26 -16.30
C GLU A 81 -8.08 -9.57 -16.56
N TYR A 82 -7.24 -10.13 -17.43
CA TYR A 82 -5.93 -9.56 -17.79
C TYR A 82 -5.99 -8.52 -18.91
N ASN A 83 -7.13 -8.36 -19.59
CA ASN A 83 -7.22 -7.70 -20.90
C ASN A 83 -7.36 -6.16 -20.85
N SER A 84 -7.33 -5.52 -19.68
CA SER A 84 -7.47 -4.06 -19.59
C SER A 84 -6.13 -3.30 -19.69
N TYR A 85 -5.00 -4.00 -19.57
CA TYR A 85 -3.66 -3.41 -19.63
C TYR A 85 -2.82 -4.03 -20.74
N ALA A 86 -1.92 -3.22 -21.32
CA ALA A 86 -0.86 -3.78 -22.14
C ALA A 86 0.04 -4.66 -21.28
N HIS A 87 0.51 -5.77 -21.86
CA HIS A 87 1.34 -6.74 -21.19
C HIS A 87 2.44 -7.25 -22.12
N ASP A 88 3.58 -7.63 -21.55
CA ASP A 88 4.64 -8.30 -22.31
C ASP A 88 4.27 -9.75 -22.66
N ASP A 89 5.14 -10.44 -23.40
CA ASP A 89 4.91 -11.83 -23.86
C ASP A 89 4.74 -12.84 -22.70
N ARG A 90 5.02 -12.43 -21.46
CA ARG A 90 4.84 -13.25 -20.25
C ARG A 90 3.61 -12.84 -19.43
N GLY A 91 2.78 -11.92 -19.96
CA GLY A 91 1.59 -11.42 -19.28
C GLY A 91 1.88 -10.40 -18.18
N ILE A 92 3.08 -9.80 -18.16
CA ILE A 92 3.45 -8.81 -17.14
C ILE A 92 2.91 -7.43 -17.54
N PRO A 93 2.15 -6.73 -16.68
CA PRO A 93 1.56 -5.44 -17.02
C PRO A 93 2.62 -4.36 -17.28
N VAL A 94 2.41 -3.60 -18.34
CA VAL A 94 3.24 -2.48 -18.78
C VAL A 94 2.38 -1.28 -19.15
N SER A 95 2.90 -0.09 -18.91
CA SER A 95 2.41 1.15 -19.50
C SER A 95 3.16 1.40 -20.81
N ILE A 96 2.45 1.89 -21.83
CA ILE A 96 3.04 2.29 -23.10
C ILE A 96 3.11 3.82 -23.12
N TYR A 97 4.33 4.36 -23.20
CA TYR A 97 4.55 5.79 -23.32
C TYR A 97 5.64 6.06 -24.36
N ASN A 98 5.38 6.96 -25.32
CA ASN A 98 6.28 7.26 -26.44
C ASN A 98 6.84 6.00 -27.12
N ASN A 99 5.96 5.03 -27.39
CA ASN A 99 6.29 3.73 -28.00
C ASN A 99 7.31 2.90 -27.21
N GLN A 100 7.51 3.19 -25.93
CA GLN A 100 8.32 2.42 -25.00
C GLN A 100 7.46 1.78 -23.92
N TYR A 101 7.89 0.59 -23.45
CA TYR A 101 7.22 -0.17 -22.42
C TYR A 101 7.85 0.12 -21.05
N TYR A 102 7.01 0.50 -20.09
CA TYR A 102 7.40 0.75 -18.71
C TYR A 102 6.66 -0.22 -17.79
N TYR A 103 7.39 -1.01 -17.02
CA TYR A 103 6.79 -1.90 -16.05
C TYR A 103 6.17 -1.12 -14.89
N HIS A 104 4.96 -1.51 -14.47
CA HIS A 104 4.26 -0.88 -13.36
C HIS A 104 4.37 -1.75 -12.10
N PRO A 105 5.31 -1.46 -11.18
CA PRO A 105 5.62 -2.37 -10.07
C PRO A 105 4.43 -2.67 -9.16
N PHE A 106 3.55 -1.68 -8.89
CA PHE A 106 2.30 -1.94 -8.17
C PHE A 106 1.42 -2.99 -8.86
N LEU A 107 1.12 -2.85 -10.16
CA LEU A 107 0.27 -3.80 -10.86
C LEU A 107 0.87 -5.21 -10.85
N ILE A 108 2.19 -5.31 -11.01
CA ILE A 108 2.92 -6.59 -10.90
C ILE A 108 2.70 -7.21 -9.52
N ALA A 109 2.88 -6.43 -8.44
CA ALA A 109 2.71 -6.91 -7.08
C ALA A 109 1.25 -7.32 -6.79
N ALA A 110 0.28 -6.48 -7.15
CA ALA A 110 -1.14 -6.72 -6.97
C ALA A 110 -1.61 -7.97 -7.74
N TYR A 111 -1.18 -8.15 -8.99
CA TYR A 111 -1.47 -9.35 -9.78
C TYR A 111 -0.84 -10.60 -9.18
N GLY A 112 0.38 -10.50 -8.65
CA GLY A 112 1.00 -11.58 -7.88
C GLY A 112 0.14 -12.00 -6.68
N ILE A 113 -0.33 -11.05 -5.87
CA ILE A 113 -1.16 -11.33 -4.69
C ILE A 113 -2.48 -11.99 -5.10
N GLY A 114 -3.16 -11.44 -6.11
CA GLY A 114 -4.44 -12.01 -6.55
C GLY A 114 -4.27 -13.40 -7.16
N CYS A 115 -3.14 -13.71 -7.80
CA CYS A 115 -2.81 -15.08 -8.22
C CYS A 115 -2.61 -16.02 -7.02
N LEU A 116 -1.92 -15.59 -5.96
CA LEU A 116 -1.80 -16.39 -4.73
C LEU A 116 -3.16 -16.69 -4.09
N ILE A 117 -4.04 -15.69 -4.03
CA ILE A 117 -5.39 -15.85 -3.50
C ILE A 117 -6.19 -16.83 -4.36
N SER A 118 -6.14 -16.70 -5.69
CA SER A 118 -6.81 -17.63 -6.61
C SER A 118 -6.29 -19.05 -6.46
N TYR A 119 -4.96 -19.25 -6.40
CA TYR A 119 -4.36 -20.57 -6.15
C TYR A 119 -4.89 -21.17 -4.84
N ARG A 120 -4.93 -20.40 -3.75
CA ARG A 120 -5.46 -20.87 -2.46
C ARG A 120 -6.95 -21.27 -2.54
N GLN A 121 -7.73 -20.59 -3.37
CA GLN A 121 -9.17 -20.84 -3.52
C GLN A 121 -9.48 -22.01 -4.45
N THR A 122 -8.69 -22.22 -5.50
CA THR A 122 -8.99 -23.19 -6.57
C THR A 122 -8.05 -24.40 -6.60
N ASN A 123 -6.88 -24.30 -5.99
CA ASN A 123 -5.76 -25.24 -6.10
C ASN A 123 -5.25 -25.45 -7.54
N ASP A 124 -5.51 -24.50 -8.44
CA ASP A 124 -5.04 -24.52 -9.84
C ASP A 124 -3.62 -23.95 -9.94
N SER A 125 -2.66 -24.81 -10.27
CA SER A 125 -1.23 -24.48 -10.34
C SER A 125 -0.90 -23.39 -11.37
N SER A 126 -1.77 -23.14 -12.35
CA SER A 126 -1.54 -22.06 -13.34
C SER A 126 -1.51 -20.68 -12.67
N TYR A 127 -2.27 -20.47 -11.60
CA TYR A 127 -2.17 -19.24 -10.80
C TYR A 127 -0.86 -19.17 -10.03
N LEU A 128 -0.40 -20.29 -9.47
CA LEU A 128 0.88 -20.34 -8.77
C LEU A 128 2.06 -20.02 -9.71
N ASP A 129 2.06 -20.62 -10.90
CA ASP A 129 3.08 -20.34 -11.93
C ASP A 129 3.11 -18.85 -12.28
N ARG A 130 1.94 -18.22 -12.50
CA ARG A 130 1.82 -16.78 -12.74
C ARG A 130 2.29 -15.94 -11.55
N ALA A 131 1.92 -16.31 -10.32
CA ALA A 131 2.38 -15.62 -9.12
C ALA A 131 3.91 -15.60 -9.04
N TYR A 132 4.58 -16.71 -9.37
CA TYR A 132 6.05 -16.75 -9.44
C TYR A 132 6.60 -15.87 -10.57
N VAL A 133 5.96 -15.81 -11.74
CA VAL A 133 6.35 -14.87 -12.81
C VAL A 133 6.33 -13.43 -12.30
N PHE A 134 5.24 -13.01 -11.64
CA PHE A 134 5.11 -11.65 -11.10
C PHE A 134 6.13 -11.37 -9.99
N ALA A 135 6.27 -12.25 -9.00
CA ALA A 135 7.22 -12.08 -7.89
C ALA A 135 8.67 -12.02 -8.37
N ASN A 136 9.05 -12.88 -9.33
CA ASN A 136 10.39 -12.87 -9.91
C ASN A 136 10.65 -11.61 -10.73
N LYS A 137 9.66 -11.14 -11.49
CA LYS A 137 9.78 -9.89 -12.24
C LYS A 137 9.94 -8.69 -11.31
N LEU A 138 9.10 -8.58 -10.29
CA LEU A 138 9.16 -7.50 -9.31
C LEU A 138 10.55 -7.45 -8.65
N THR A 139 11.07 -8.62 -8.27
CA THR A 139 12.43 -8.76 -7.71
C THR A 139 13.51 -8.30 -8.69
N GLN A 140 13.39 -8.66 -9.97
CA GLN A 140 14.33 -8.26 -11.02
C GLN A 140 14.38 -6.75 -11.23
N LEU A 141 13.24 -6.06 -11.06
CA LEU A 141 13.14 -4.62 -11.24
C LEU A 141 13.68 -3.84 -10.04
N GLY A 142 13.69 -4.43 -8.85
CA GLY A 142 14.00 -3.72 -7.61
C GLY A 142 15.43 -3.18 -7.55
N ASN A 143 15.55 -1.94 -7.06
CA ASN A 143 16.84 -1.31 -6.78
C ASN A 143 17.21 -1.50 -5.31
N ARG A 144 18.49 -1.70 -5.01
CA ARG A 144 18.97 -1.87 -3.63
C ARG A 144 19.58 -0.60 -3.09
N PHE A 145 19.04 -0.12 -1.97
CA PHE A 145 19.54 1.05 -1.22
C PHE A 145 19.35 0.80 0.27
N HIS A 146 20.25 1.32 1.09
CA HIS A 146 20.09 1.33 2.56
C HIS A 146 19.78 -0.05 3.16
N GLY A 147 20.35 -1.11 2.57
CA GLY A 147 20.08 -2.51 2.96
C GLY A 147 18.77 -3.11 2.44
N GLY A 148 17.86 -2.31 1.92
CA GLY A 148 16.55 -2.73 1.42
C GLY A 148 16.45 -2.81 -0.10
N ILE A 149 15.34 -3.37 -0.59
CA ILE A 149 14.97 -3.38 -2.00
C ILE A 149 13.73 -2.51 -2.24
N TYR A 150 13.89 -1.50 -3.08
CA TYR A 150 12.84 -0.56 -3.48
C TYR A 150 12.34 -0.88 -4.87
N MET A 151 11.02 -0.82 -5.09
CA MET A 151 10.38 -1.08 -6.38
C MET A 151 10.30 0.22 -7.21
N PRO A 152 11.10 0.37 -8.28
CA PRO A 152 11.22 1.64 -8.98
C PRO A 152 10.09 1.86 -9.99
N TYR A 153 9.59 3.08 -10.03
CA TYR A 153 8.85 3.62 -11.15
C TYR A 153 9.81 4.29 -12.14
N MET A 154 9.86 3.72 -13.35
CA MET A 154 10.75 4.19 -14.41
C MET A 154 10.12 5.26 -15.32
N LEU A 155 8.95 5.76 -14.95
CA LEU A 155 8.21 6.79 -15.67
C LEU A 155 7.96 7.96 -14.72
N SER A 156 8.44 9.15 -15.07
CA SER A 156 8.15 10.36 -14.30
C SER A 156 6.65 10.67 -14.32
N ALA A 157 6.12 11.20 -13.22
CA ALA A 157 4.69 11.40 -13.04
C ALA A 157 4.39 12.76 -12.39
N SER A 158 3.42 13.50 -12.93
CA SER A 158 2.80 14.63 -12.23
C SER A 158 1.95 14.12 -11.07
N ILE A 159 2.15 14.72 -9.89
CA ILE A 159 1.39 14.40 -8.69
C ILE A 159 0.02 15.09 -8.80
N HIS A 160 -1.07 14.32 -8.89
CA HIS A 160 -2.46 14.81 -8.90
C HIS A 160 -2.79 15.85 -10.00
N GLY A 161 -2.09 15.79 -11.13
CA GLY A 161 -2.22 16.80 -12.19
C GLY A 161 -1.73 18.20 -11.77
N SER A 162 -0.97 18.29 -10.67
CA SER A 162 -0.30 19.50 -10.22
C SER A 162 0.97 19.78 -11.03
N GLY A 163 1.64 20.90 -10.73
CA GLY A 163 2.96 21.22 -11.27
C GLY A 163 4.10 20.40 -10.65
N ASP A 164 3.84 19.63 -9.59
CA ASP A 164 4.83 18.81 -8.90
C ASP A 164 5.08 17.51 -9.68
N VAL A 165 6.36 17.18 -9.91
CA VAL A 165 6.76 16.06 -10.78
C VAL A 165 7.71 15.12 -10.05
N LEU A 166 7.31 13.87 -9.91
CA LEU A 166 8.19 12.78 -9.50
C LEU A 166 9.12 12.42 -10.64
N MET A 167 10.41 12.60 -10.42
CA MET A 167 11.44 12.27 -11.41
C MET A 167 11.85 10.82 -11.30
N THR A 168 12.01 10.15 -12.43
CA THR A 168 12.47 8.75 -12.46
C THR A 168 13.94 8.61 -12.02
N PRO A 169 14.33 7.48 -11.36
CA PRO A 169 13.44 6.54 -10.70
C PRO A 169 12.87 7.17 -9.42
N TRP A 170 11.57 6.97 -9.20
CA TRP A 170 10.92 7.26 -7.92
C TRP A 170 10.33 5.99 -7.33
N TYR A 171 10.00 6.04 -6.04
CA TYR A 171 9.53 4.88 -5.25
C TYR A 171 8.23 5.24 -4.56
N SER A 172 7.50 4.24 -4.05
CA SER A 172 6.18 4.48 -3.44
C SER A 172 5.97 3.56 -2.25
N GLY A 173 5.64 4.12 -1.09
CA GLY A 173 5.31 3.35 0.11
C GLY A 173 4.08 2.45 -0.07
N PHE A 174 3.12 2.89 -0.89
CA PHE A 174 1.99 2.06 -1.33
C PHE A 174 2.47 0.82 -2.08
N THR A 175 3.40 0.98 -3.03
CA THR A 175 3.96 -0.14 -3.80
C THR A 175 4.85 -1.04 -2.95
N GLN A 176 5.62 -0.47 -2.02
CA GLN A 176 6.39 -1.25 -1.05
C GLN A 176 5.47 -2.11 -0.17
N GLY A 177 4.30 -1.58 0.24
CA GLY A 177 3.28 -2.35 0.98
C GLY A 177 2.79 -3.57 0.20
N TYR A 178 2.42 -3.38 -1.07
CA TYR A 178 2.04 -4.50 -1.96
C TYR A 178 3.16 -5.51 -2.18
N ALA A 179 4.41 -5.05 -2.38
CA ALA A 179 5.55 -5.94 -2.53
C ALA A 179 5.80 -6.77 -1.26
N LEU A 180 5.72 -6.13 -0.09
CA LEU A 180 5.87 -6.79 1.20
C LEU A 180 4.80 -7.86 1.41
N SER A 181 3.53 -7.52 1.17
CA SER A 181 2.42 -8.49 1.22
C SER A 181 2.61 -9.66 0.26
N LEU A 182 3.04 -9.41 -0.98
CA LEU A 182 3.27 -10.47 -1.96
C LEU A 182 4.30 -11.48 -1.46
N TYR A 183 5.47 -11.00 -1.02
CA TYR A 183 6.55 -11.88 -0.57
C TYR A 183 6.24 -12.58 0.75
N SER A 184 5.62 -11.88 1.71
CA SER A 184 5.21 -12.46 2.99
C SER A 184 4.21 -13.60 2.80
N ARG A 185 3.20 -13.38 1.97
CA ARG A 185 2.18 -14.40 1.65
C ARG A 185 2.73 -15.59 0.89
N PHE A 186 3.69 -15.36 0.00
CA PHE A 186 4.42 -16.45 -0.67
C PHE A 186 5.16 -17.33 0.35
N TYR A 187 5.88 -16.72 1.28
CA TYR A 187 6.57 -17.44 2.33
C TYR A 187 5.59 -18.18 3.25
N GLU A 188 4.48 -17.55 3.64
CA GLU A 188 3.45 -18.17 4.46
C GLU A 188 2.88 -19.46 3.84
N LEU A 189 2.58 -19.42 2.54
CA LEU A 189 1.95 -20.55 1.84
C LEU A 189 2.91 -21.71 1.58
N PHE A 190 4.20 -21.43 1.34
CA PHE A 190 5.13 -22.44 0.79
C PHE A 190 6.43 -22.61 1.58
N GLY A 191 6.70 -21.75 2.57
CA GLY A 191 7.97 -21.75 3.29
C GLY A 191 9.18 -21.38 2.42
N ASP A 192 9.00 -20.71 1.27
CA ASP A 192 10.09 -20.33 0.37
C ASP A 192 10.99 -19.27 1.05
N SER A 193 12.16 -19.70 1.53
CA SER A 193 13.12 -18.85 2.23
C SER A 193 13.66 -17.70 1.37
N ARG A 194 13.63 -17.83 0.04
CA ARG A 194 13.96 -16.74 -0.87
C ARG A 194 12.92 -15.63 -0.80
N MET A 195 11.63 -15.98 -0.71
CA MET A 195 10.55 -15.01 -0.56
C MET A 195 10.59 -14.35 0.81
N LYS A 196 10.95 -15.10 1.87
CA LYS A 196 11.23 -14.51 3.18
C LYS A 196 12.36 -13.48 3.13
N ALA A 197 13.49 -13.81 2.50
CA ALA A 197 14.60 -12.87 2.37
C ALA A 197 14.23 -11.61 1.56
N LEU A 198 13.34 -11.74 0.58
CA LEU A 198 12.79 -10.59 -0.15
C LEU A 198 11.84 -9.77 0.71
N ALA A 199 10.97 -10.40 1.50
CA ALA A 199 10.13 -9.72 2.47
C ALA A 199 10.97 -8.93 3.49
N ASP A 200 12.03 -9.53 4.04
CA ASP A 200 12.97 -8.88 4.97
C ASP A 200 13.66 -7.67 4.32
N SER A 201 14.06 -7.83 3.06
CA SER A 201 14.68 -6.75 2.28
C SER A 201 13.71 -5.63 1.96
N VAL A 202 12.42 -5.90 1.73
CA VAL A 202 11.39 -4.86 1.55
C VAL A 202 11.07 -4.21 2.89
N PHE A 203 10.91 -4.98 3.97
CA PHE A 203 10.68 -4.47 5.32
C PHE A 203 11.77 -3.47 5.75
N THR A 204 13.03 -3.74 5.41
CA THR A 204 14.16 -2.84 5.67
C THR A 204 13.93 -1.42 5.11
N THR A 205 13.19 -1.28 4.00
CA THR A 205 12.88 0.04 3.42
C THR A 205 11.93 0.88 4.27
N PHE A 206 11.08 0.25 5.10
CA PHE A 206 10.17 0.94 6.02
C PHE A 206 10.90 1.49 7.26
N MET A 207 12.05 0.91 7.62
CA MET A 207 12.89 1.43 8.71
C MET A 207 13.72 2.66 8.30
N TYR A 208 13.86 2.92 7.00
CA TYR A 208 14.65 4.05 6.50
C TYR A 208 13.79 5.32 6.34
N THR A 209 14.02 6.30 7.22
CA THR A 209 13.19 7.52 7.36
C THR A 209 13.89 8.82 6.96
N ASP A 210 15.12 8.75 6.44
CA ASP A 210 15.80 9.93 5.92
C ASP A 210 15.26 10.30 4.54
N SER A 211 14.33 11.26 4.53
CA SER A 211 13.68 11.77 3.33
C SER A 211 14.57 12.68 2.48
N SER A 212 15.81 12.94 2.87
CA SER A 212 16.77 13.69 2.03
C SER A 212 17.48 12.81 0.97
N SER A 213 17.30 11.49 1.07
CA SER A 213 17.85 10.50 0.14
C SER A 213 17.16 10.51 -1.24
N ASN A 214 17.84 9.97 -2.25
CA ASN A 214 17.25 9.75 -3.58
C ASN A 214 16.30 8.54 -3.63
N ALA A 215 16.35 7.67 -2.63
CA ALA A 215 15.47 6.53 -2.46
C ALA A 215 14.93 6.53 -1.02
N TRP A 216 13.66 6.91 -0.88
CA TRP A 216 12.94 6.91 0.39
C TRP A 216 11.45 6.73 0.12
N THR A 217 10.74 6.19 1.10
CA THR A 217 9.28 6.05 1.08
C THR A 217 8.66 6.29 2.46
N CYS A 218 9.50 6.54 3.45
CA CYS A 218 9.10 6.76 4.82
C CYS A 218 9.83 7.98 5.36
N MET A 219 9.20 8.68 6.29
CA MET A 219 9.79 9.84 6.94
C MET A 219 9.27 9.98 8.36
N ILE A 220 9.94 10.82 9.13
CA ILE A 220 9.42 11.32 10.41
C ILE A 220 9.24 12.83 10.25
N ASP A 221 8.03 13.32 10.53
CA ASP A 221 7.76 14.75 10.45
C ASP A 221 8.41 15.52 11.60
N SER A 222 8.31 16.86 11.56
CA SER A 222 8.88 17.70 12.61
C SER A 222 8.21 17.54 13.98
N ALA A 223 7.01 16.97 14.03
CA ALA A 223 6.32 16.65 15.27
C ALA A 223 6.73 15.26 15.82
N GLY A 224 7.49 14.47 15.07
CA GLY A 224 7.96 13.15 15.48
C GLY A 224 7.04 12.01 15.09
N TYR A 225 6.07 12.21 14.20
CA TYR A 225 5.19 11.14 13.72
C TYR A 225 5.78 10.42 12.50
N TYR A 226 5.62 9.11 12.46
CA TYR A 226 6.10 8.25 11.38
C TYR A 226 5.11 8.21 10.22
N TRP A 227 5.60 8.40 9.00
CA TRP A 227 4.82 8.47 7.77
C TRP A 227 5.31 7.46 6.73
N ILE A 228 4.37 6.93 5.95
CA ILE A 228 4.66 6.17 4.72
C ILE A 228 4.10 6.98 3.54
N GLU A 229 4.98 7.49 2.69
CA GLU A 229 4.64 8.32 1.53
C GLU A 229 4.32 7.46 0.30
N GLU A 230 3.11 7.63 -0.26
CA GLU A 230 2.78 7.09 -1.58
C GLU A 230 3.62 7.74 -2.68
N TYR A 231 3.83 9.05 -2.56
CA TYR A 231 4.60 9.90 -3.46
C TYR A 231 5.68 10.65 -2.66
N PRO A 232 6.89 10.10 -2.55
CA PRO A 232 8.00 10.70 -1.80
C PRO A 232 8.44 12.01 -2.48
N PHE A 233 7.94 13.14 -1.97
CA PHE A 233 8.18 14.47 -2.51
C PHE A 233 8.43 15.48 -1.37
N HIS A 234 8.97 16.66 -1.71
CA HIS A 234 9.17 17.76 -0.77
C HIS A 234 8.49 19.06 -1.25
N PRO A 235 7.58 19.66 -0.47
CA PRO A 235 6.99 19.15 0.78
C PRO A 235 6.25 17.81 0.61
N PRO A 236 6.14 16.97 1.66
CA PRO A 236 5.50 15.65 1.58
C PRO A 236 4.02 15.75 1.23
N GLU A 237 3.49 14.70 0.61
CA GLU A 237 2.11 14.65 0.12
C GLU A 237 1.14 14.16 1.21
N HIS A 238 1.56 13.18 2.02
CA HIS A 238 0.75 12.54 3.05
C HIS A 238 -0.58 12.01 2.47
N VAL A 239 -0.46 11.13 1.48
CA VAL A 239 -1.58 10.47 0.82
C VAL A 239 -2.24 9.44 1.74
N PHE A 240 -3.55 9.55 1.95
CA PHE A 240 -4.23 8.83 3.02
C PHE A 240 -4.33 7.31 2.76
N ASN A 241 -4.84 6.91 1.59
CA ASN A 241 -4.94 5.49 1.23
C ASN A 241 -3.54 4.85 1.13
N GLY A 242 -2.58 5.61 0.61
CA GLY A 242 -1.19 5.25 0.42
C GLY A 242 -0.55 4.76 1.71
N PHE A 243 -0.72 5.58 2.73
CA PHE A 243 -0.22 5.33 4.07
C PHE A 243 -0.82 4.04 4.66
N MET A 244 -2.15 3.93 4.69
CA MET A 244 -2.83 2.74 5.26
C MET A 244 -2.51 1.45 4.50
N VAL A 245 -2.32 1.51 3.18
CA VAL A 245 -1.90 0.35 2.39
C VAL A 245 -0.46 -0.05 2.67
N GLY A 246 0.43 0.91 2.92
CA GLY A 246 1.78 0.63 3.44
C GLY A 246 1.72 -0.16 4.75
N ILE A 247 0.85 0.23 5.68
CA ILE A 247 0.62 -0.48 6.95
C ILE A 247 0.08 -1.89 6.72
N ASN A 248 -0.82 -2.10 5.76
CA ASN A 248 -1.31 -3.45 5.41
C ASN A 248 -0.18 -4.39 4.94
N GLY A 249 0.87 -3.85 4.30
CA GLY A 249 2.07 -4.60 3.99
C GLY A 249 2.85 -5.04 5.23
N LEU A 250 3.00 -4.13 6.19
CA LEU A 250 3.62 -4.42 7.48
C LEU A 250 2.81 -5.47 8.26
N ASP A 251 1.47 -5.41 8.23
CA ASP A 251 0.59 -6.41 8.86
C ASP A 251 0.84 -7.83 8.31
N ASP A 252 0.83 -8.00 6.98
CA ASP A 252 1.12 -9.31 6.36
C ASP A 252 2.52 -9.84 6.73
N TYR A 253 3.52 -8.96 6.89
CA TYR A 253 4.86 -9.33 7.34
C TYR A 253 4.91 -9.66 8.83
N TYR A 254 4.21 -8.90 9.67
CA TYR A 254 4.14 -9.13 11.10
C TYR A 254 3.50 -10.49 11.41
N LEU A 255 2.42 -10.85 10.72
CA LEU A 255 1.71 -12.12 10.92
C LEU A 255 2.58 -13.36 10.65
N ILE A 256 3.63 -13.26 9.82
CA ILE A 256 4.53 -14.38 9.51
C ILE A 256 5.84 -14.36 10.32
N THR A 257 6.17 -13.25 10.98
CA THR A 257 7.49 -13.04 11.62
C THR A 257 7.41 -12.73 13.10
N HIS A 258 6.31 -12.14 13.56
CA HIS A 258 6.19 -11.48 14.86
C HIS A 258 7.36 -10.53 15.16
N ASN A 259 7.92 -9.90 14.12
CA ASN A 259 9.03 -8.98 14.27
C ASN A 259 8.59 -7.74 15.08
N VAL A 260 9.29 -7.47 16.18
CA VAL A 260 8.94 -6.40 17.14
C VAL A 260 9.04 -5.02 16.48
N GLU A 261 10.09 -4.77 15.71
CA GLU A 261 10.31 -3.50 14.99
C GLU A 261 9.17 -3.23 14.00
N CYS A 262 8.64 -4.27 13.36
CA CYS A 262 7.49 -4.17 12.48
C CYS A 262 6.23 -3.75 13.25
N SER A 263 5.97 -4.36 14.41
CA SER A 263 4.83 -3.93 15.24
C SER A 263 5.00 -2.50 15.75
N GLU A 264 6.22 -2.05 16.05
CA GLU A 264 6.49 -0.65 16.44
C GLU A 264 6.21 0.31 15.30
N LEU A 265 6.63 0.00 14.06
CA LEU A 265 6.31 0.80 12.88
C LEU A 265 4.79 0.83 12.59
N MET A 266 4.09 -0.30 12.77
CA MET A 266 2.62 -0.34 12.65
C MET A 266 1.97 0.56 13.70
N MET A 267 2.38 0.46 14.97
CA MET A 267 1.88 1.32 16.04
C MET A 267 2.20 2.80 15.76
N GLY A 268 3.39 3.12 15.27
CA GLY A 268 3.75 4.48 14.85
C GLY A 268 2.84 5.00 13.75
N GLY A 269 2.62 4.21 12.69
CA GLY A 269 1.73 4.59 11.60
C GLY A 269 0.28 4.79 12.02
N LEU A 270 -0.26 3.89 12.85
CA LEU A 270 -1.60 3.99 13.43
C LEU A 270 -1.74 5.23 14.33
N THR A 271 -0.70 5.55 15.09
CA THR A 271 -0.64 6.76 15.93
C THR A 271 -0.70 8.03 15.08
N THR A 272 0.06 8.07 13.98
CA THR A 272 0.04 9.19 13.03
C THR A 272 -1.34 9.35 12.40
N ILE A 273 -1.97 8.27 11.96
CA ILE A 273 -3.33 8.31 11.39
C ILE A 273 -4.31 8.91 12.40
N ALA A 274 -4.31 8.42 13.65
CA ALA A 274 -5.20 8.92 14.69
C ALA A 274 -4.93 10.40 15.04
N HIS A 275 -3.68 10.84 14.98
CA HIS A 275 -3.31 12.24 15.25
C HIS A 275 -3.79 13.19 14.15
N TYR A 276 -3.55 12.83 12.89
CA TYR A 276 -3.79 13.70 11.73
C TYR A 276 -5.15 13.48 11.06
N PHE A 277 -5.99 12.57 11.59
CA PHE A 277 -7.26 12.16 10.96
C PHE A 277 -8.12 13.35 10.51
N ASP A 278 -8.31 14.34 11.39
CA ASP A 278 -9.15 15.50 11.11
C ASP A 278 -8.65 16.34 9.93
N GLU A 279 -7.36 16.28 9.57
CA GLU A 279 -6.80 17.03 8.43
C GLU A 279 -7.20 16.44 7.06
N TRP A 280 -7.47 15.14 6.97
CA TRP A 280 -8.02 14.54 5.75
C TRP A 280 -9.53 14.72 5.60
N ARG A 281 -10.21 15.25 6.63
CA ARG A 281 -11.66 15.44 6.59
C ARG A 281 -12.05 16.62 5.74
N ASN A 282 -13.22 16.50 5.14
CA ASN A 282 -13.92 17.57 4.46
C ASN A 282 -15.39 17.55 4.93
N PRO A 283 -15.71 18.14 6.09
CA PRO A 283 -17.05 18.06 6.66
C PRO A 283 -18.13 18.56 5.69
N GLY A 284 -19.10 17.69 5.38
CA GLY A 284 -20.12 17.96 4.36
C GLY A 284 -19.76 17.50 2.95
N GLY A 285 -18.63 16.80 2.76
CA GLY A 285 -18.15 16.34 1.46
C GLY A 285 -17.24 15.11 1.51
N ILE A 286 -16.59 14.82 0.38
CA ILE A 286 -15.64 13.72 0.23
C ILE A 286 -14.31 14.10 0.90
N SER A 287 -13.77 13.18 1.71
CA SER A 287 -12.45 13.27 2.34
C SER A 287 -11.34 13.59 1.34
N TYR A 288 -10.36 14.39 1.74
CA TYR A 288 -9.21 14.73 0.91
C TYR A 288 -8.34 13.51 0.62
N TYR A 289 -7.72 13.52 -0.56
CA TYR A 289 -6.79 12.49 -1.00
C TYR A 289 -5.44 12.59 -0.29
N CYS A 290 -4.90 13.81 -0.20
CA CYS A 290 -3.60 14.14 0.38
C CYS A 290 -3.70 15.42 1.23
N LEU A 291 -2.81 15.59 2.21
CA LEU A 291 -2.80 16.78 3.08
C LEU A 291 -2.19 18.00 2.39
N ARG A 292 -1.32 17.80 1.40
CA ARG A 292 -0.64 18.92 0.75
C ARG A 292 -1.53 19.72 -0.19
N HIS A 293 -2.20 19.05 -1.13
CA HIS A 293 -3.02 19.74 -2.13
C HIS A 293 -4.50 19.77 -1.76
N HIS A 294 -4.93 19.04 -0.73
CA HIS A 294 -6.34 18.84 -0.39
C HIS A 294 -7.18 18.47 -1.63
N HIS A 295 -6.62 17.61 -2.49
CA HIS A 295 -7.31 17.16 -3.70
C HIS A 295 -8.59 16.41 -3.30
N ILE A 296 -9.73 16.76 -3.90
CA ILE A 296 -11.01 16.09 -3.66
C ILE A 296 -11.17 15.00 -4.75
N PRO A 297 -11.08 13.71 -4.37
CA PRO A 297 -11.23 12.60 -5.28
C PRO A 297 -12.71 12.26 -5.52
N ASP A 298 -12.97 11.14 -6.19
CA ASP A 298 -14.34 10.64 -6.39
C ASP A 298 -14.92 9.93 -5.15
N LEU A 299 -16.23 9.66 -5.18
CA LEU A 299 -16.93 8.94 -4.10
C LEU A 299 -16.34 7.54 -3.85
N SER A 300 -15.77 6.96 -4.89
CA SER A 300 -15.24 5.61 -4.83
C SER A 300 -14.01 5.57 -3.91
N TYR A 301 -13.12 6.55 -4.02
CA TYR A 301 -12.01 6.76 -3.09
C TYR A 301 -12.48 6.95 -1.66
N HIS A 302 -13.52 7.76 -1.45
CA HIS A 302 -14.05 8.02 -0.12
C HIS A 302 -14.50 6.72 0.59
N LEU A 303 -15.21 5.85 -0.13
CA LEU A 303 -15.61 4.54 0.37
C LEU A 303 -14.43 3.59 0.58
N LEU A 304 -13.38 3.69 -0.24
CA LEU A 304 -12.13 2.94 -0.05
C LEU A 304 -11.46 3.31 1.29
N VAL A 305 -11.31 4.60 1.57
CA VAL A 305 -10.70 5.11 2.83
C VAL A 305 -11.52 4.68 4.05
N ILE A 306 -12.85 4.75 3.99
CA ILE A 306 -13.73 4.24 5.06
C ILE A 306 -13.43 2.75 5.34
N ASN A 307 -13.30 1.93 4.30
CA ASN A 307 -12.99 0.51 4.48
C ASN A 307 -11.56 0.27 5.01
N LEU A 308 -10.59 1.07 4.58
CA LEU A 308 -9.22 1.02 5.12
C LEU A 308 -9.21 1.33 6.62
N LEU A 309 -9.94 2.36 7.06
CA LEU A 309 -10.06 2.71 8.48
C LEU A 309 -10.74 1.60 9.31
N ARG A 310 -11.77 0.92 8.76
CA ARG A 310 -12.34 -0.27 9.42
C ARG A 310 -11.32 -1.39 9.55
N HIS A 311 -10.46 -1.56 8.55
CA HIS A 311 -9.38 -2.52 8.62
C HIS A 311 -8.30 -2.09 9.64
N MET A 312 -8.02 -0.79 9.77
CA MET A 312 -7.13 -0.27 10.83
C MET A 312 -7.64 -0.63 12.23
N THR A 313 -8.96 -0.58 12.49
CA THR A 313 -9.54 -1.10 13.75
C THR A 313 -9.27 -2.59 13.93
N GLN A 314 -9.36 -3.38 12.87
CA GLN A 314 -9.16 -4.81 12.95
C GLN A 314 -7.70 -5.19 13.26
N ILE A 315 -6.72 -4.51 12.64
CA ILE A 315 -5.31 -4.79 12.89
C ILE A 315 -4.82 -4.23 14.23
N SER A 316 -5.42 -3.14 14.73
CA SER A 316 -4.98 -2.46 15.96
C SER A 316 -5.74 -2.86 17.22
N GLY A 317 -6.95 -3.41 17.06
CA GLY A 317 -7.90 -3.62 18.16
C GLY A 317 -8.52 -2.33 18.71
N ASP A 318 -8.24 -1.17 18.11
CA ASP A 318 -8.70 0.13 18.60
C ASP A 318 -9.93 0.62 17.81
N SER A 319 -11.01 0.95 18.54
CA SER A 319 -12.27 1.39 17.96
C SER A 319 -12.23 2.82 17.41
N THR A 320 -11.20 3.61 17.71
CA THR A 320 -11.02 4.98 17.21
C THR A 320 -11.09 5.02 15.68
N PHE A 321 -10.37 4.13 14.97
CA PHE A 321 -10.40 4.12 13.50
C PHE A 321 -11.78 3.77 12.93
N SER A 322 -12.58 2.99 13.66
CA SER A 322 -13.96 2.67 13.30
C SER A 322 -14.86 3.91 13.51
N ILE A 323 -14.63 4.69 14.56
CA ILE A 323 -15.32 5.96 14.80
C ILE A 323 -14.95 6.98 13.71
N ASP A 324 -13.68 7.03 13.31
CA ASP A 324 -13.18 7.87 12.22
C ASP A 324 -13.85 7.50 10.90
N ALA A 325 -13.96 6.20 10.62
CA ALA A 325 -14.67 5.70 9.45
C ALA A 325 -16.17 6.03 9.46
N ASP A 326 -16.83 6.00 10.63
CA ASP A 326 -18.24 6.45 10.78
C ASP A 326 -18.35 7.96 10.55
N THR A 327 -17.36 8.72 11.01
CA THR A 327 -17.30 10.18 10.85
C THR A 327 -17.15 10.56 9.39
N LEU A 328 -16.23 9.92 8.64
CA LEU A 328 -16.13 10.13 7.19
C LEU A 328 -17.41 9.75 6.46
N TYR A 329 -18.03 8.63 6.84
CA TYR A 329 -19.31 8.23 6.24
C TYR A 329 -20.37 9.31 6.42
N SER A 330 -20.50 9.87 7.63
CA SER A 330 -21.42 10.98 7.96
C SER A 330 -21.04 12.32 7.36
N ASP A 331 -19.76 12.56 7.06
CA ASP A 331 -19.35 13.80 6.38
C ASP A 331 -19.97 13.89 4.97
N TYR A 332 -20.26 12.77 4.29
CA TYR A 332 -20.81 12.75 2.94
C TYR A 332 -22.25 12.20 2.79
N HIS A 333 -22.70 11.27 3.64
CA HIS A 333 -24.01 10.59 3.53
C HIS A 333 -25.00 11.05 4.59
#